data_AF-A0A960WQF8-F1
#
_entry.id   AF-A0A960WQF8-F1
#
_cell.length_a   1.000
_cell.length_b   1.000
_cell.length_c   1.000
_cell.angle_alpha   90.00
_cell.angle_beta   90.00
_cell.angle_gamma   90.00
#
_symmetry.space_group_name_H-M   'P 1'
#
loop_
_entity.id
_entity.type
_entity.pdbx_description
1 polymer ?
#
loop_
_entity_poly.entity_id
_entity_poly.type
_entity_poly.pdbx_seq_one_letter_code
_entity_poly.pdbx_strand_id
1 'polypeptide(L)'
;MSPNPAMDEPLTAPVPPPEPARERRWPAAVASFLTAILLNALILASLLLVRVNETRKTPPGIVAAVVPADPAPPVDPPEPDRPQPSVQSGGAPAALDLAIVTSTTSALSLTLPDLPSFDDGISGLAGIGSSFGSGFGSGTAGTGGASMKVGKITVKAKQLGLILDVSGSMEEELPKVKREVRKAFKDAKAVEVKGCRVDWTEPADADGEKRSEVKLRSDAASVVEAVEMLVVAGRVDALYWFSDLQDGETEAGLARLRELLHLERGRGRAVKFYIRSLGKEPSPELAAIVRDSGGAVQAGEKGE
;
A
#
# COMPACT_ATOMS: atom_id res chain seq x y z
N MET A 1 -96.94 56.32 -18.24
CA MET A 1 -96.88 55.36 -17.11
C MET A 1 -97.31 54.01 -17.65
N SER A 2 -96.33 53.16 -17.99
CA SER A 2 -96.53 51.76 -18.39
C SER A 2 -95.52 50.94 -17.58
N PRO A 3 -95.97 49.92 -16.82
CA PRO A 3 -95.08 49.12 -15.99
C PRO A 3 -94.36 48.07 -16.85
N ASN A 4 -93.05 47.93 -16.63
CA ASN A 4 -92.23 46.89 -17.25
C ASN A 4 -92.31 45.62 -16.38
N PRO A 5 -92.47 44.43 -16.99
CA PRO A 5 -92.81 43.20 -16.28
C PRO A 5 -91.59 42.56 -15.60
N ALA A 6 -91.87 41.96 -14.44
CA ALA A 6 -90.97 41.15 -13.65
C ALA A 6 -90.42 39.97 -14.47
N MET A 7 -89.10 39.79 -14.44
CA MET A 7 -88.44 38.56 -14.87
C MET A 7 -88.13 37.76 -13.61
N ASP A 8 -88.85 36.65 -13.46
CA ASP A 8 -88.63 35.64 -12.43
C ASP A 8 -87.23 35.05 -12.55
N GLU A 9 -86.43 35.23 -11.50
CA GLU A 9 -85.11 34.63 -11.35
C GLU A 9 -85.28 33.16 -10.92
N PRO A 10 -84.79 32.17 -11.69
CA PRO A 10 -84.96 30.77 -11.32
C PRO A 10 -84.08 30.44 -10.10
N LEU A 11 -84.72 30.02 -9.00
CA LEU A 11 -84.08 29.47 -7.81
C LEU A 11 -83.11 28.36 -8.24
N THR A 12 -81.82 28.67 -8.18
CA THR A 12 -80.73 27.72 -8.40
C THR A 12 -80.64 26.82 -7.17
N ALA A 13 -81.01 25.55 -7.30
CA ALA A 13 -80.90 24.58 -6.22
C ALA A 13 -79.43 24.39 -5.78
N PRO A 14 -79.16 24.21 -4.48
CA PRO A 14 -77.81 24.03 -3.97
C PRO A 14 -77.19 22.74 -4.51
N VAL A 15 -76.01 22.87 -5.11
CA VAL A 15 -75.19 21.77 -5.61
C VAL A 15 -74.77 20.88 -4.42
N PRO A 16 -75.02 19.55 -4.46
CA PRO A 16 -74.63 18.66 -3.38
C PRO A 16 -73.09 18.56 -3.28
N PRO A 17 -72.54 18.44 -2.06
CA PRO A 17 -71.11 18.31 -1.85
C PRO A 17 -70.58 17.01 -2.49
N PRO A 18 -69.35 17.01 -3.03
CA PRO A 18 -68.75 15.83 -3.64
C PRO A 18 -68.57 14.72 -2.59
N GLU A 19 -69.12 13.54 -2.86
CA GLU A 19 -68.89 12.35 -2.04
C GLU A 19 -67.38 12.04 -1.96
N PRO A 20 -66.84 11.76 -0.76
CA PRO A 20 -65.45 11.33 -0.66
C PRO A 20 -65.31 9.95 -1.29
N ALA A 21 -64.61 9.90 -2.43
CA ALA A 21 -64.23 8.67 -3.13
C ALA A 21 -63.41 7.76 -2.20
N ARG A 22 -64.11 6.90 -1.46
CA ARG A 22 -63.55 5.93 -0.52
C ARG A 22 -63.28 4.61 -1.26
N GLU A 23 -62.46 4.66 -2.30
CA GLU A 23 -62.06 3.44 -3.04
C GLU A 23 -60.55 3.22 -3.05
N ARG A 24 -60.15 2.09 -2.43
CA ARG A 24 -59.10 1.18 -2.90
C ARG A 24 -57.65 1.70 -2.94
N ARG A 25 -57.15 2.36 -1.90
CA ARG A 25 -55.70 2.64 -1.73
C ARG A 25 -54.86 1.47 -1.19
N TRP A 26 -55.46 0.32 -0.88
CA TRP A 26 -54.76 -0.83 -0.30
C TRP A 26 -53.86 -1.67 -1.25
N PRO A 27 -54.05 -1.78 -2.58
CA PRO A 27 -53.18 -2.63 -3.39
C PRO A 27 -51.78 -2.03 -3.62
N ALA A 28 -51.63 -0.71 -3.58
CA ALA A 28 -50.34 -0.06 -3.87
C ALA A 28 -49.30 -0.26 -2.74
N ALA A 29 -49.72 -0.18 -1.47
CA ALA A 29 -48.82 -0.36 -0.33
C ALA A 29 -48.37 -1.82 -0.17
N VAL A 30 -49.23 -2.78 -0.49
CA VAL A 30 -48.88 -4.21 -0.45
C VAL A 30 -47.94 -4.56 -1.61
N ALA A 31 -48.17 -3.99 -2.80
CA ALA A 31 -47.30 -4.19 -3.96
C ALA A 31 -45.88 -3.65 -3.73
N SER A 32 -45.73 -2.47 -3.12
CA SER A 32 -44.41 -1.90 -2.81
C SER A 32 -43.65 -2.71 -1.75
N PHE A 33 -44.36 -3.26 -0.77
CA PHE A 33 -43.74 -4.12 0.25
C PHE A 33 -43.24 -5.45 -0.35
N LEU A 34 -44.04 -6.09 -1.20
CA LEU A 34 -43.64 -7.34 -1.87
C LEU A 34 -42.46 -7.14 -2.82
N THR A 35 -42.43 -6.03 -3.56
CA THR A 35 -41.30 -5.71 -4.45
C THR A 35 -40.01 -5.43 -3.67
N ALA A 36 -40.09 -4.75 -2.51
CA ALA A 36 -38.93 -4.54 -1.64
C ALA A 36 -38.36 -5.86 -1.08
N ILE A 37 -39.23 -6.79 -0.68
CA ILE A 37 -38.80 -8.12 -0.22
C ILE A 37 -38.10 -8.90 -1.34
N LEU A 38 -38.69 -8.90 -2.55
CA LEU A 38 -38.14 -9.58 -3.71
C LEU A 38 -36.74 -9.05 -4.08
N LEU A 39 -36.58 -7.71 -4.07
CA LEU A 39 -35.32 -7.05 -4.38
C LEU A 39 -34.23 -7.43 -3.36
N ASN A 40 -34.57 -7.40 -2.06
CA ASN A 40 -33.64 -7.79 -1.00
C ASN A 40 -33.26 -9.28 -1.08
N ALA A 41 -34.21 -10.16 -1.39
CA ALA A 41 -33.94 -11.58 -1.58
C ALA A 41 -32.99 -11.83 -2.77
N LEU A 42 -33.15 -11.07 -3.86
CA LEU A 42 -32.28 -11.16 -5.04
C LEU A 42 -30.85 -10.66 -4.74
N ILE A 43 -30.71 -9.58 -3.97
CA ILE A 43 -29.40 -9.09 -3.50
C ILE A 43 -28.73 -10.16 -2.63
N LEU A 44 -29.46 -10.75 -1.67
CA LEU A 44 -28.92 -11.78 -0.77
C LEU A 44 -28.48 -13.04 -1.54
N ALA A 45 -29.27 -13.47 -2.53
CA ALA A 45 -28.93 -14.59 -3.40
C ALA A 45 -27.67 -14.31 -4.23
N SER A 46 -27.50 -13.10 -4.74
CA SER A 46 -26.30 -12.72 -5.49
C SER A 46 -25.03 -12.74 -4.63
N LEU A 47 -25.10 -12.27 -3.38
CA LEU A 47 -23.99 -12.29 -2.43
C LEU A 47 -23.60 -13.72 -2.03
N LEU A 48 -24.60 -14.59 -1.81
CA LEU A 48 -24.38 -16.02 -1.57
C LEU A 48 -23.68 -16.68 -2.76
N LEU A 49 -24.08 -16.36 -3.99
CA LEU A 49 -23.48 -16.92 -5.20
C LEU A 49 -22.02 -16.51 -5.35
N VAL A 50 -21.67 -15.25 -5.06
CA VAL A 50 -20.27 -14.77 -5.05
C VAL A 50 -19.45 -15.55 -4.02
N ARG A 51 -19.96 -15.71 -2.80
CA ARG A 51 -19.28 -16.46 -1.73
C ARG A 51 -19.01 -17.92 -2.09
N VAL A 52 -19.96 -18.60 -2.73
CA VAL A 52 -19.80 -20.00 -3.17
C VAL A 52 -18.81 -20.11 -4.34
N ASN A 53 -18.69 -19.08 -5.19
CA ASN A 53 -17.75 -19.11 -6.30
C ASN A 53 -16.30 -18.89 -5.84
N GLU A 54 -16.07 -18.11 -4.78
CA GLU A 54 -14.73 -17.88 -4.23
C GLU A 54 -14.12 -19.14 -3.61
N THR A 55 -14.92 -20.05 -3.03
CA THR A 55 -14.41 -21.28 -2.39
C THR A 55 -13.91 -22.33 -3.37
N ARG A 56 -14.16 -22.19 -4.69
CA ARG A 56 -13.76 -23.19 -5.70
C ARG A 56 -12.37 -22.98 -6.30
N LYS A 57 -11.65 -21.92 -5.94
CA LYS A 57 -10.28 -21.69 -6.45
C LYS A 57 -9.25 -22.32 -5.52
N THR A 58 -9.12 -23.65 -5.57
CA THR A 58 -7.94 -24.32 -5.00
C THR A 58 -6.71 -23.96 -5.83
N PRO A 59 -5.61 -23.47 -5.23
CA PRO A 59 -4.38 -23.19 -5.96
C PRO A 59 -3.79 -24.50 -6.51
N PRO A 60 -3.14 -24.48 -7.69
CA PRO A 60 -2.49 -25.67 -8.24
C PRO A 60 -1.42 -26.16 -7.25
N GLY A 61 -1.52 -27.42 -6.85
CA GLY A 61 -0.54 -28.06 -5.98
C GLY A 61 0.82 -28.07 -6.67
N ILE A 62 1.80 -27.37 -6.10
CA ILE A 62 3.18 -27.40 -6.56
C ILE A 62 3.76 -28.75 -6.16
N VAL A 63 3.91 -29.65 -7.13
CA VAL A 63 4.61 -30.92 -6.93
C VAL A 63 6.10 -30.65 -7.13
N ALA A 64 6.85 -30.55 -6.03
CA ALA A 64 8.31 -30.48 -6.09
C ALA A 64 8.85 -31.87 -6.47
N ALA A 65 9.28 -32.03 -7.72
CA ALA A 65 10.02 -33.20 -8.14
C ALA A 65 11.43 -33.13 -7.53
N VAL A 66 11.72 -34.01 -6.56
CA VAL A 66 13.08 -34.18 -6.04
C VAL A 66 13.85 -35.02 -7.05
N VAL A 67 14.76 -34.37 -7.79
CA VAL A 67 15.72 -35.05 -8.67
C VAL A 67 16.85 -35.59 -7.78
N PRO A 68 17.09 -36.91 -7.73
CA PRO A 68 18.24 -37.45 -7.01
C PRO A 68 19.53 -36.97 -7.67
N ALA A 69 20.49 -36.52 -6.86
CA ALA A 69 21.78 -36.04 -7.33
C ALA A 69 22.62 -37.20 -7.90
N ASP A 70 23.24 -36.95 -9.05
CA ASP A 70 24.21 -37.85 -9.68
C ASP A 70 25.45 -38.04 -8.76
N PRO A 71 25.97 -39.27 -8.61
CA PRO A 71 27.16 -39.52 -7.80
C PRO A 71 28.39 -38.84 -8.42
N ALA A 72 29.06 -38.00 -7.62
CA ALA A 72 30.26 -37.28 -8.04
C ALA A 72 31.40 -38.25 -8.42
N PRO A 73 32.21 -37.94 -9.45
CA PRO A 73 33.34 -38.76 -9.87
C PRO A 73 34.45 -38.80 -8.81
N PRO A 74 35.22 -39.90 -8.75
CA PRO A 74 36.28 -40.10 -7.75
C PRO A 74 37.39 -39.06 -7.92
N VAL A 75 37.77 -38.42 -6.82
CA VAL A 75 38.88 -37.46 -6.73
C VAL A 75 40.18 -38.25 -6.60
N ASP A 76 41.08 -38.11 -7.57
CA ASP A 76 42.41 -38.71 -7.52
C ASP A 76 43.30 -38.05 -6.44
N PRO A 77 44.08 -38.83 -5.66
CA PRO A 77 44.96 -38.30 -4.63
C PRO A 77 46.20 -37.60 -5.21
N PRO A 78 46.69 -36.51 -4.59
CA PRO A 78 47.82 -35.73 -5.08
C PRO A 78 49.16 -36.49 -4.98
N GLU A 79 49.98 -36.29 -6.01
CA GLU A 79 51.31 -36.91 -6.20
C GLU A 79 52.35 -36.35 -5.20
N PRO A 80 53.15 -37.19 -4.53
CA PRO A 80 54.11 -36.74 -3.52
C PRO A 80 55.38 -36.14 -4.14
N ASP A 81 55.66 -34.89 -3.76
CA ASP A 81 56.87 -34.14 -4.13
C ASP A 81 58.15 -34.81 -3.62
N ARG A 82 59.13 -34.99 -4.52
CA ARG A 82 60.46 -35.54 -4.19
C ARG A 82 61.32 -34.47 -3.50
N PRO A 83 62.02 -34.78 -2.39
CA PRO A 83 62.92 -33.84 -1.73
C PRO A 83 64.24 -33.66 -2.50
N GLN A 84 64.66 -32.40 -2.66
CA GLN A 84 66.03 -32.02 -3.06
C GLN A 84 66.99 -32.01 -1.86
N PRO A 85 68.27 -32.39 -2.04
CA PRO A 85 69.24 -32.42 -0.95
C PRO A 85 69.82 -31.04 -0.61
N SER A 86 70.24 -30.96 0.65
CA SER A 86 70.59 -29.82 1.49
C SER A 86 71.93 -29.13 1.20
N VAL A 87 72.02 -27.85 1.57
CA VAL A 87 73.30 -27.21 1.96
C VAL A 87 73.11 -26.49 3.31
N GLN A 88 74.06 -26.75 4.19
CA GLN A 88 74.13 -26.40 5.61
C GLN A 88 74.58 -24.95 5.87
N SER A 89 74.05 -24.36 6.94
CA SER A 89 74.73 -23.46 7.89
C SER A 89 73.69 -23.18 9.00
N GLY A 90 73.82 -23.51 10.29
CA GLY A 90 74.96 -23.59 11.18
C GLY A 90 74.71 -22.63 12.34
N GLY A 91 74.26 -23.12 13.51
CA GLY A 91 74.16 -22.34 14.77
C GLY A 91 72.87 -22.56 15.59
N ALA A 92 73.01 -23.15 16.79
CA ALA A 92 71.97 -23.66 17.72
C ALA A 92 71.49 -22.62 18.78
N PRO A 93 70.75 -22.97 19.87
CA PRO A 93 69.71 -24.00 20.08
C PRO A 93 68.39 -23.48 20.74
N ALA A 94 67.35 -24.31 20.68
CA ALA A 94 66.28 -24.58 21.67
C ALA A 94 65.26 -23.50 22.07
N ALA A 95 63.98 -23.72 21.75
CA ALA A 95 62.88 -23.80 22.73
C ALA A 95 61.55 -24.30 22.10
N LEU A 96 61.08 -25.42 22.64
CA LEU A 96 59.70 -25.74 23.04
C LEU A 96 58.56 -25.69 22.01
N ASP A 97 58.33 -26.87 21.47
CA ASP A 97 57.05 -27.57 21.30
C ASP A 97 55.92 -27.09 22.23
N LEU A 98 54.81 -26.63 21.65
CA LEU A 98 53.50 -26.66 22.30
C LEU A 98 52.40 -26.85 21.25
N ALA A 99 51.97 -28.10 21.12
CA ALA A 99 50.74 -28.48 20.46
C ALA A 99 49.54 -27.79 21.13
N ILE A 100 48.89 -26.87 20.42
CA ILE A 100 47.55 -26.40 20.76
C ILE A 100 46.58 -27.08 19.80
N VAL A 101 45.86 -28.05 20.37
CA VAL A 101 44.62 -28.59 19.83
C VAL A 101 43.60 -27.46 19.81
N THR A 102 43.17 -27.01 18.63
CA THR A 102 41.90 -26.30 18.47
C THR A 102 41.08 -26.95 17.38
N SER A 103 39.90 -27.36 17.84
CA SER A 103 38.76 -27.97 17.16
C SER A 103 38.40 -27.34 15.82
N THR A 104 38.15 -28.22 14.87
CA THR A 104 37.42 -28.04 13.61
C THR A 104 36.06 -27.36 13.80
N THR A 105 35.83 -26.25 13.09
CA THR A 105 34.52 -25.92 12.51
C THR A 105 34.74 -25.54 11.05
N SER A 106 34.50 -26.51 10.18
CA SER A 106 34.55 -26.36 8.74
C SER A 106 33.56 -25.28 8.28
N ALA A 107 34.04 -24.36 7.46
CA ALA A 107 33.22 -23.42 6.71
C ALA A 107 32.34 -24.19 5.72
N LEU A 108 31.03 -24.20 5.96
CA LEU A 108 30.03 -24.60 4.98
C LEU A 108 29.90 -23.48 3.93
N SER A 109 30.71 -23.58 2.87
CA SER A 109 30.54 -22.75 1.67
C SER A 109 29.40 -23.33 0.84
N LEU A 110 28.18 -22.83 1.06
CA LEU A 110 27.02 -23.09 0.20
C LEU A 110 27.18 -22.27 -1.09
N THR A 111 27.64 -22.91 -2.16
CA THR A 111 27.55 -22.37 -3.52
C THR A 111 26.09 -22.41 -3.96
N LEU A 112 25.44 -21.25 -3.99
CA LEU A 112 24.14 -21.06 -4.64
C LEU A 112 24.27 -21.26 -6.16
N PRO A 113 23.33 -21.97 -6.81
CA PRO A 113 23.32 -22.10 -8.27
C PRO A 113 23.01 -20.77 -8.95
N ASP A 114 23.73 -20.54 -10.03
CA ASP A 114 23.71 -19.38 -10.92
C ASP A 114 22.28 -19.13 -11.47
N LEU A 115 21.64 -18.06 -11.00
CA LEU A 115 20.39 -17.55 -11.56
C LEU A 115 20.76 -16.51 -12.63
N PRO A 116 20.06 -16.48 -13.78
CA PRO A 116 20.43 -15.64 -14.90
C PRO A 116 20.52 -14.16 -14.48
N SER A 117 21.71 -13.60 -14.67
CA SER A 117 22.02 -12.18 -14.55
C SER A 117 21.01 -11.37 -15.36
N PHE A 118 20.14 -10.65 -14.66
CA PHE A 118 19.44 -9.52 -15.26
C PHE A 118 20.41 -8.34 -15.27
N ASP A 119 21.32 -8.39 -16.24
CA ASP A 119 22.07 -7.24 -16.71
C ASP A 119 21.11 -6.41 -17.58
N ASP A 120 20.47 -5.42 -16.97
CA ASP A 120 19.85 -4.33 -17.72
C ASP A 120 20.00 -3.02 -16.93
N GLY A 121 21.19 -2.45 -17.07
CA GLY A 121 21.37 -1.00 -17.27
C GLY A 121 20.97 -0.07 -16.13
N ILE A 122 21.87 0.12 -15.16
CA ILE A 122 21.98 1.41 -14.46
C ILE A 122 23.45 1.85 -14.50
N SER A 123 23.91 2.21 -15.69
CA SER A 123 25.03 3.14 -15.85
C SER A 123 24.59 4.52 -15.36
N GLY A 124 25.33 5.10 -14.42
CA GLY A 124 25.10 6.50 -14.04
C GLY A 124 25.65 6.92 -12.69
N LEU A 125 26.87 6.49 -12.34
CA LEU A 125 27.70 7.21 -11.37
C LEU A 125 28.34 8.40 -12.10
N ALA A 126 27.77 9.60 -11.95
CA ALA A 126 28.46 10.89 -12.13
C ALA A 126 27.52 12.05 -11.77
N GLY A 127 27.99 13.00 -10.96
CA GLY A 127 27.40 14.34 -10.89
C GLY A 127 26.76 14.71 -9.56
N ILE A 128 27.60 15.13 -8.63
CA ILE A 128 27.26 15.92 -7.44
C ILE A 128 26.70 17.28 -7.92
N GLY A 129 25.56 17.72 -7.37
CA GLY A 129 25.05 19.09 -7.49
C GLY A 129 23.60 19.22 -7.97
N SER A 130 22.74 19.80 -7.12
CA SER A 130 21.32 20.17 -7.32
C SER A 130 20.24 19.07 -7.14
N SER A 131 19.99 18.68 -5.87
CA SER A 131 19.05 17.64 -5.43
C SER A 131 17.54 17.86 -5.69
N PHE A 132 17.14 18.73 -6.63
CA PHE A 132 15.75 18.82 -7.11
C PHE A 132 15.62 19.15 -8.62
N GLY A 133 16.72 19.11 -9.40
CA GLY A 133 16.77 19.81 -10.70
C GLY A 133 16.63 18.98 -11.99
N SER A 134 17.11 17.74 -12.08
CA SER A 134 17.45 17.17 -13.41
C SER A 134 17.05 15.72 -13.68
N GLY A 135 16.36 15.03 -12.76
CA GLY A 135 16.12 13.58 -12.85
C GLY A 135 14.76 13.11 -13.41
N PHE A 136 13.89 14.00 -13.87
CA PHE A 136 12.52 13.63 -14.26
C PHE A 136 12.44 13.13 -15.71
N GLY A 137 12.92 11.91 -15.95
CA GLY A 137 12.67 11.19 -17.18
C GLY A 137 11.16 10.91 -17.32
N SER A 138 10.51 11.51 -18.32
CA SER A 138 9.16 11.16 -18.74
C SER A 138 9.17 9.72 -19.23
N GLY A 139 8.90 8.77 -18.34
CA GLY A 139 8.75 7.35 -18.70
C GLY A 139 7.63 7.20 -19.73
N THR A 140 8.02 6.74 -20.91
CA THR A 140 7.17 6.39 -22.04
C THR A 140 5.94 5.61 -21.59
N ALA A 141 4.76 6.02 -22.07
CA ALA A 141 3.49 5.35 -21.87
C ALA A 141 3.48 3.96 -22.53
N GLY A 142 4.11 2.97 -21.88
CA GLY A 142 3.97 1.56 -22.20
C GLY A 142 3.22 0.88 -21.07
N THR A 143 1.90 0.72 -21.20
CA THR A 143 0.95 -0.21 -20.54
C THR A 143 1.14 -0.55 -19.03
N GLY A 144 2.00 0.14 -18.29
CA GLY A 144 2.66 -0.37 -17.09
C GLY A 144 2.98 0.73 -16.08
N GLY A 145 1.98 1.55 -15.73
CA GLY A 145 2.06 2.53 -14.63
C GLY A 145 3.00 3.71 -14.88
N ALA A 146 2.79 4.78 -14.12
CA ALA A 146 3.69 5.93 -14.10
C ALA A 146 4.84 5.67 -13.11
N SER A 147 5.98 6.34 -13.33
CA SER A 147 7.12 6.29 -12.42
C SER A 147 7.69 7.67 -12.18
N MET A 148 8.14 7.94 -10.96
CA MET A 148 8.91 9.13 -10.61
C MET A 148 10.12 8.76 -9.79
N LYS A 149 11.21 9.51 -9.98
CA LYS A 149 12.36 9.48 -9.10
C LYS A 149 12.29 10.70 -8.18
N VAL A 150 12.25 10.47 -6.87
CA VAL A 150 12.27 11.53 -5.87
C VAL A 150 13.48 11.28 -4.98
N GLY A 151 14.50 12.13 -5.11
CA GLY A 151 15.79 11.91 -4.49
C GLY A 151 16.43 10.59 -4.96
N LYS A 152 16.65 9.67 -4.00
CA LYS A 152 17.24 8.34 -4.25
C LYS A 152 16.17 7.24 -4.45
N ILE A 153 14.90 7.55 -4.20
CA ILE A 153 13.79 6.59 -4.35
C ILE A 153 13.20 6.68 -5.76
N THR A 154 12.97 5.52 -6.38
CA THR A 154 12.14 5.42 -7.59
C THR A 154 10.78 4.84 -7.21
N VAL A 155 9.74 5.65 -7.33
CA VAL A 155 8.35 5.27 -7.07
C VAL A 155 7.71 4.85 -8.39
N LYS A 156 7.23 3.61 -8.47
CA LYS A 156 6.47 3.08 -9.63
C LYS A 156 5.05 2.70 -9.18
N ALA A 157 4.04 3.28 -9.81
CA ALA A 157 2.64 3.13 -9.40
C ALA A 157 1.66 3.34 -10.57
N LYS A 158 0.49 2.70 -10.55
CA LYS A 158 -0.62 3.05 -11.45
C LYS A 158 -1.51 4.11 -10.81
N GLN A 159 -1.67 4.08 -9.49
CA GLN A 159 -2.50 4.98 -8.69
C GLN A 159 -1.72 5.34 -7.42
N LEU A 160 -1.17 6.56 -7.40
CA LEU A 160 -0.36 7.04 -6.28
C LEU A 160 -1.24 7.73 -5.22
N GLY A 161 -1.10 7.31 -3.98
CA GLY A 161 -1.54 8.05 -2.80
C GLY A 161 -0.40 8.84 -2.20
N LEU A 162 -0.65 10.10 -1.85
CA LEU A 162 0.32 11.03 -1.29
C LEU A 162 -0.15 11.41 0.12
N ILE A 163 0.70 11.18 1.12
CA ILE A 163 0.46 11.59 2.51
C ILE A 163 1.42 12.72 2.82
N LEU A 164 0.88 13.89 3.14
CA LEU A 164 1.64 15.11 3.35
C LEU A 164 1.52 15.59 4.79
N ASP A 165 2.66 15.74 5.43
CA ASP A 165 2.76 16.40 6.72
C ASP A 165 2.57 17.91 6.56
N VAL A 166 1.53 18.45 7.17
CA VAL A 166 1.24 19.90 7.19
C VAL A 166 1.75 20.58 8.46
N SER A 167 2.78 20.03 9.09
CA SER A 167 3.53 20.71 10.15
C SER A 167 4.26 21.94 9.61
N GLY A 168 4.47 22.95 10.46
CA GLY A 168 5.05 24.24 10.04
C GLY A 168 6.47 24.13 9.47
N SER A 169 7.22 23.09 9.82
CA SER A 169 8.55 22.77 9.26
C SER A 169 8.48 22.29 7.79
N MET A 170 7.33 21.80 7.35
CA MET A 170 7.16 21.17 6.03
C MET A 170 6.48 22.09 5.02
N GLU A 171 5.77 23.13 5.48
CA GLU A 171 4.88 23.99 4.69
C GLU A 171 5.58 24.62 3.48
N GLU A 172 6.85 25.01 3.59
CA GLU A 172 7.62 25.60 2.48
C GLU A 172 7.95 24.61 1.35
N GLU A 173 8.08 23.32 1.67
CA GLU A 173 8.45 22.27 0.72
C GLU A 173 7.23 21.61 0.05
N LEU A 174 6.06 21.65 0.69
CA LEU A 174 4.83 21.03 0.18
C LEU A 174 4.43 21.51 -1.23
N PRO A 175 4.46 22.81 -1.59
CA PRO A 175 4.11 23.25 -2.92
C PRO A 175 5.02 22.68 -4.01
N LYS A 176 6.32 22.48 -3.70
CA LYS A 176 7.29 21.90 -4.62
C LYS A 176 6.98 20.43 -4.85
N VAL A 177 6.81 19.65 -3.78
CA VAL A 177 6.46 18.23 -3.84
C VAL A 177 5.13 18.01 -4.56
N LYS A 178 4.08 18.76 -4.23
CA LYS A 178 2.77 18.65 -4.91
C LYS A 178 2.86 18.95 -6.41
N ARG A 179 3.70 19.89 -6.82
CA ARG A 179 3.89 20.24 -8.24
C ARG A 179 4.61 19.11 -8.99
N GLU A 180 5.65 18.55 -8.40
CA GLU A 180 6.43 17.45 -8.98
C GLU A 180 5.60 16.17 -9.10
N VAL A 181 4.89 15.80 -8.03
CA VAL A 181 4.02 14.62 -8.03
C VAL A 181 2.93 14.76 -9.09
N ARG A 182 2.27 15.93 -9.20
CA ARG A 182 1.25 16.17 -10.23
C ARG A 182 1.79 16.11 -11.67
N LYS A 183 3.07 16.41 -11.86
CA LYS A 183 3.73 16.30 -13.18
C LYS A 183 3.89 14.83 -13.59
N ALA A 184 4.25 13.95 -12.65
CA ALA A 184 4.46 12.53 -12.93
C ALA A 184 3.16 11.68 -12.81
N PHE A 185 2.28 12.03 -11.90
CA PHE A 185 1.03 11.34 -11.58
C PHE A 185 -0.13 12.34 -11.56
N LYS A 186 -0.79 12.51 -12.71
CA LYS A 186 -1.89 13.46 -12.87
C LYS A 186 -3.08 13.14 -11.95
N ASP A 187 -3.31 11.85 -11.70
CA ASP A 187 -4.42 11.35 -10.89
C ASP A 187 -4.02 11.00 -9.44
N ALA A 188 -2.89 11.53 -8.96
CA ALA A 188 -2.46 11.28 -7.58
C ALA A 188 -3.46 11.83 -6.57
N LYS A 189 -3.77 11.03 -5.56
CA LYS A 189 -4.69 11.38 -4.46
C LYS A 189 -3.85 11.84 -3.27
N ALA A 190 -4.02 13.09 -2.85
CA ALA A 190 -3.28 13.66 -1.73
C ALA A 190 -4.17 13.78 -0.49
N VAL A 191 -3.62 13.39 0.65
CA VAL A 191 -4.21 13.57 1.98
C VAL A 191 -3.20 14.31 2.84
N GLU A 192 -3.66 15.37 3.49
CA GLU A 192 -2.90 16.21 4.41
C GLU A 192 -3.13 15.71 5.84
N VAL A 193 -2.05 15.53 6.60
CA VAL A 193 -2.09 15.04 7.97
C VAL A 193 -1.42 16.06 8.86
N LYS A 194 -2.14 16.57 9.85
CA LYS A 194 -1.60 17.54 10.80
C LYS A 194 -0.94 16.79 11.95
N GLY A 195 0.38 16.86 12.04
CA GLY A 195 1.14 16.11 13.04
C GLY A 195 1.08 14.64 12.66
N CYS A 196 2.04 14.19 11.86
CA CYS A 196 2.12 12.89 11.20
C CYS A 196 2.36 11.72 12.18
N ARG A 197 1.61 11.70 13.28
CA ARG A 197 1.66 10.68 14.31
C ARG A 197 1.18 9.36 13.74
N VAL A 198 1.93 8.31 14.05
CA VAL A 198 1.52 6.93 13.74
C VAL A 198 0.84 6.39 14.98
N ASP A 199 -0.41 6.79 15.19
CA ASP A 199 -1.26 6.26 16.24
C ASP A 199 -2.54 5.68 15.68
N TRP A 200 -3.00 4.65 16.39
CA TRP A 200 -4.29 4.03 16.18
C TRP A 200 -4.96 3.87 17.52
N THR A 201 -6.14 4.45 17.64
CA THR A 201 -7.06 4.14 18.72
C THR A 201 -8.24 3.47 18.03
N GLU A 202 -8.51 2.21 18.37
CA GLU A 202 -9.73 1.57 17.92
C GLU A 202 -10.88 2.45 18.38
N PRO A 203 -11.81 2.85 17.49
CA PRO A 203 -12.90 3.73 17.87
C PRO A 203 -13.66 3.04 19.00
N ALA A 204 -13.47 3.53 20.23
CA ALA A 204 -14.11 3.01 21.42
C ALA A 204 -15.60 3.08 21.14
N ASP A 205 -16.25 1.92 21.11
CA ASP A 205 -17.63 1.68 20.71
C ASP A 205 -18.51 2.92 20.87
N ALA A 206 -18.58 3.73 19.80
CA ALA A 206 -19.49 4.85 19.72
C ALA A 206 -20.87 4.27 19.45
N ASP A 207 -21.54 3.81 20.51
CA ASP A 207 -22.99 3.60 20.63
C ASP A 207 -23.74 3.39 19.29
N GLY A 208 -23.42 2.32 18.56
CA GLY A 208 -24.15 1.97 17.33
C GLY A 208 -24.06 2.97 16.17
N GLU A 209 -23.19 3.98 16.21
CA GLU A 209 -22.88 4.78 15.04
C GLU A 209 -22.12 3.89 14.05
N LYS A 210 -22.87 3.41 13.06
CA LYS A 210 -22.37 2.66 11.90
C LYS A 210 -21.03 3.26 11.48
N ARG A 211 -19.97 2.44 11.47
CA ARG A 211 -18.66 2.77 10.86
C ARG A 211 -18.93 3.59 9.62
N SER A 212 -18.72 4.90 9.72
CA SER A 212 -19.01 5.81 8.63
C SER A 212 -18.21 5.30 7.45
N GLU A 213 -18.88 5.08 6.31
CA GLU A 213 -18.23 4.64 5.09
C GLU A 213 -16.96 5.47 4.88
N VAL A 214 -15.80 4.80 4.80
CA VAL A 214 -14.50 5.47 4.64
C VAL A 214 -14.53 6.20 3.31
N LYS A 215 -14.76 7.52 3.36
CA LYS A 215 -14.77 8.40 2.20
C LYS A 215 -13.42 9.07 2.09
N LEU A 216 -12.93 9.20 0.87
CA LEU A 216 -11.69 9.92 0.61
C LEU A 216 -11.90 11.41 0.92
N ARG A 217 -11.13 11.94 1.86
CA ARG A 217 -11.08 13.35 2.24
C ARG A 217 -9.71 13.93 1.91
N SER A 218 -9.58 15.26 1.95
CA SER A 218 -8.31 15.96 1.76
C SER A 218 -7.43 15.95 3.01
N ASP A 219 -8.00 15.67 4.17
CA ASP A 219 -7.39 15.77 5.49
C ASP A 219 -7.62 14.50 6.33
N ALA A 220 -6.68 14.16 7.20
CA ALA A 220 -6.80 13.06 8.16
C ALA A 220 -6.23 13.46 9.53
N ALA A 221 -6.72 12.81 10.60
CA ALA A 221 -6.25 13.03 11.97
C ALA A 221 -4.94 12.28 12.26
N SER A 222 -4.71 11.13 11.63
CA SER A 222 -3.46 10.37 11.76
C SER A 222 -2.99 9.77 10.43
N VAL A 223 -1.74 9.32 10.40
CA VAL A 223 -1.16 8.67 9.22
C VAL A 223 -1.89 7.35 8.92
N VAL A 224 -2.31 6.63 9.96
CA VAL A 224 -3.03 5.36 9.82
C VAL A 224 -4.39 5.58 9.15
N GLU A 225 -5.12 6.63 9.55
CA GLU A 225 -6.38 7.02 8.92
C GLU A 225 -6.19 7.44 7.46
N ALA A 226 -5.14 8.24 7.17
CA ALA A 226 -4.80 8.63 5.80
C ALA A 226 -4.52 7.41 4.90
N VAL A 227 -3.76 6.44 5.42
CA VAL A 227 -3.47 5.18 4.72
C VAL A 227 -4.76 4.39 4.48
N GLU A 228 -5.63 4.27 5.48
CA GLU A 228 -6.91 3.57 5.34
C GLU A 228 -7.78 4.21 4.26
N MET A 229 -7.93 5.54 4.27
CA MET A 229 -8.67 6.27 3.23
C MET A 229 -8.07 6.04 1.84
N LEU A 230 -6.75 6.11 1.69
CA LEU A 230 -6.10 5.97 0.39
C LEU A 230 -6.16 4.53 -0.14
N VAL A 231 -5.99 3.52 0.73
CA VAL A 231 -6.02 2.11 0.32
C VAL A 231 -7.45 1.64 0.04
N VAL A 232 -8.39 1.93 0.94
CA VAL A 232 -9.76 1.43 0.88
C VAL A 232 -10.59 2.26 -0.12
N ALA A 233 -10.67 3.57 0.07
CA ALA A 233 -11.47 4.46 -0.78
C ALA A 233 -10.70 4.92 -2.02
N GLY A 234 -9.43 5.27 -1.83
CA GLY A 234 -8.55 5.73 -2.90
C GLY A 234 -8.12 4.64 -3.87
N ARG A 235 -8.16 3.37 -3.45
CA ARG A 235 -7.72 2.20 -4.25
C ARG A 235 -6.31 2.36 -4.83
N VAL A 236 -5.42 3.03 -4.09
CA VAL A 236 -4.03 3.26 -4.52
C VAL A 236 -3.22 1.96 -4.51
N ASP A 237 -2.20 1.86 -5.37
CA ASP A 237 -1.26 0.73 -5.41
C ASP A 237 0.14 1.09 -4.90
N ALA A 238 0.41 2.39 -4.73
CA ALA A 238 1.55 2.88 -3.99
C ALA A 238 1.15 4.08 -3.12
N LEU A 239 1.82 4.21 -1.99
CA LEU A 239 1.70 5.29 -1.04
C LEU A 239 3.06 5.95 -0.90
N TYR A 240 3.10 7.28 -0.99
CA TYR A 240 4.29 8.08 -0.74
C TYR A 240 4.02 9.03 0.41
N TRP A 241 4.75 8.87 1.51
CA TRP A 241 4.61 9.68 2.71
C TRP A 241 5.80 10.62 2.85
N PHE A 242 5.49 11.91 2.95
CA PHE A 242 6.44 13.00 3.11
C PHE A 242 6.20 13.66 4.47
N SER A 243 7.14 13.49 5.41
CA SER A 243 7.06 13.97 6.79
C SER A 243 8.45 14.25 7.36
N ASP A 244 8.54 14.92 8.49
CA ASP A 244 9.79 15.04 9.25
C ASP A 244 9.96 13.92 10.32
N LEU A 245 8.93 13.09 10.52
CA LEU A 245 8.85 11.96 11.47
C LEU A 245 9.11 12.35 12.93
N GLN A 246 8.75 13.57 13.33
CA GLN A 246 8.91 14.03 14.72
C GLN A 246 7.75 13.60 15.62
N ASP A 247 6.58 13.37 15.03
CA ASP A 247 5.37 12.95 15.72
C ASP A 247 5.44 11.44 15.99
N GLY A 248 5.70 11.06 17.24
CA GLY A 248 6.05 9.68 17.62
C GLY A 248 5.11 8.57 17.14
N GLU A 249 5.58 7.34 17.26
CA GLU A 249 4.90 6.14 16.78
C GLU A 249 4.37 5.32 17.96
N THR A 250 3.18 4.71 17.82
CA THR A 250 2.66 3.74 18.78
C THR A 250 2.64 2.35 18.18
N GLU A 251 2.84 1.32 19.01
CA GLU A 251 2.82 -0.09 18.58
C GLU A 251 1.49 -0.46 17.89
N ALA A 252 0.36 0.01 18.45
CA ALA A 252 -0.95 -0.18 17.84
C ALA A 252 -1.07 0.48 16.46
N GLY A 253 -0.51 1.68 16.30
CA GLY A 253 -0.46 2.38 15.01
C GLY A 253 0.35 1.62 13.97
N LEU A 254 1.53 1.12 14.35
CA LEU A 254 2.41 0.34 13.49
C LEU A 254 1.78 -1.01 13.10
N ALA A 255 1.13 -1.69 14.05
CA ALA A 255 0.41 -2.94 13.79
C ALA A 255 -0.74 -2.73 12.80
N ARG A 256 -1.56 -1.69 12.99
CA ARG A 256 -2.65 -1.37 12.07
C ARG A 256 -2.13 -0.97 10.69
N LEU A 257 -1.07 -0.16 10.63
CA LEU A 257 -0.42 0.21 9.38
C LEU A 257 0.05 -1.03 8.59
N ARG A 258 0.69 -1.99 9.27
CA ARG A 258 1.10 -3.27 8.67
C ARG A 258 -0.09 -4.03 8.11
N GLU A 259 -1.18 -4.12 8.84
CA GLU A 259 -2.42 -4.78 8.38
C GLU A 259 -2.99 -4.11 7.13
N LEU A 260 -3.12 -2.78 7.12
CA LEU A 260 -3.67 -2.02 5.99
C LEU A 260 -2.86 -2.21 4.70
N LEU A 261 -1.53 -2.25 4.79
CA LEU A 261 -0.67 -2.49 3.63
C LEU A 261 -0.77 -3.94 3.09
N HIS A 262 -1.17 -4.89 3.95
CA HIS A 262 -1.35 -6.29 3.59
C HIS A 262 -2.80 -6.66 3.20
N LEU A 263 -3.77 -5.83 3.55
CA LEU A 263 -5.20 -6.10 3.40
C LEU A 263 -5.59 -6.49 1.97
N GLU A 264 -4.91 -5.90 0.99
CA GLU A 264 -5.18 -6.12 -0.43
C GLU A 264 -4.27 -7.17 -1.09
N ARG A 265 -3.26 -7.68 -0.35
CA ARG A 265 -2.30 -8.69 -0.85
C ARG A 265 -2.99 -9.99 -1.24
N GLY A 266 -3.98 -10.44 -0.46
CA GLY A 266 -4.79 -11.62 -0.76
C GLY A 266 -5.68 -11.47 -2.00
N ARG A 267 -5.92 -10.23 -2.45
CA ARG A 267 -6.66 -9.91 -3.68
C ARG A 267 -5.75 -9.68 -4.89
N GLY A 268 -4.46 -10.00 -4.75
CA GLY A 268 -3.44 -9.78 -5.79
C GLY A 268 -2.99 -8.32 -5.92
N ARG A 269 -3.27 -7.47 -4.92
CA ARG A 269 -2.93 -6.04 -4.94
C ARG A 269 -2.10 -5.68 -3.70
N ALA A 270 -0.78 -5.83 -3.80
CA ALA A 270 0.13 -5.33 -2.78
C ALA A 270 0.29 -3.81 -2.90
N VAL A 271 0.13 -3.08 -1.80
CA VAL A 271 0.36 -1.63 -1.75
C VAL A 271 1.79 -1.37 -1.34
N LYS A 272 2.57 -0.69 -2.19
CA LYS A 272 3.95 -0.32 -1.87
C LYS A 272 3.98 0.96 -1.05
N PHE A 273 4.74 0.98 0.04
CA PHE A 273 4.81 2.14 0.93
C PHE A 273 6.19 2.79 0.88
N TYR A 274 6.27 4.05 0.47
CA TYR A 274 7.52 4.80 0.40
C TYR A 274 7.50 5.95 1.41
N ILE A 275 8.62 6.15 2.10
CA ILE A 275 8.77 7.22 3.07
C ILE A 275 9.96 8.08 2.68
N ARG A 276 9.74 9.40 2.63
CA ARG A 276 10.81 10.39 2.62
C ARG A 276 10.71 11.24 3.87
N SER A 277 11.71 11.10 4.73
CA SER A 277 11.85 11.94 5.92
C SER A 277 12.76 13.13 5.63
N LEU A 278 12.50 14.31 6.19
CA LEU A 278 13.44 15.45 6.16
C LEU A 278 14.22 15.65 7.47
N GLY A 279 13.74 15.09 8.58
CA GLY A 279 14.28 15.38 9.91
C GLY A 279 14.89 14.16 10.58
N LYS A 280 14.02 13.24 11.00
CA LYS A 280 14.39 12.06 11.77
C LYS A 280 14.35 10.80 10.91
N GLU A 281 15.31 9.91 11.07
CA GLU A 281 15.20 8.58 10.44
C GLU A 281 13.99 7.82 10.98
N PRO A 282 13.25 7.06 10.15
CA PRO A 282 12.14 6.25 10.64
C PRO A 282 12.63 5.20 11.63
N SER A 283 11.76 4.82 12.56
CA SER A 283 12.08 3.75 13.50
C SER A 283 12.42 2.44 12.75
N PRO A 284 13.23 1.55 13.34
CA PRO A 284 13.53 0.25 12.72
C PRO A 284 12.29 -0.57 12.38
N GLU A 285 11.24 -0.45 13.19
CA GLU A 285 9.95 -1.12 12.99
C GLU A 285 9.20 -0.55 11.79
N LEU A 286 9.10 0.78 11.69
CA LEU A 286 8.50 1.45 10.55
C LEU A 286 9.27 1.16 9.25
N ALA A 287 10.60 1.18 9.31
CA ALA A 287 11.45 0.82 8.19
C ALA A 287 11.30 -0.66 7.78
N ALA A 288 11.03 -1.56 8.72
CA ALA A 288 10.70 -2.95 8.40
C ALA A 288 9.35 -3.06 7.68
N ILE A 289 8.31 -2.36 8.16
CA ILE A 289 6.98 -2.33 7.52
C ILE A 289 7.09 -1.81 6.07
N VAL A 290 7.86 -0.75 5.84
CA VAL A 290 8.12 -0.21 4.50
C VAL A 290 8.77 -1.24 3.59
N ARG A 291 9.81 -1.94 4.06
CA ARG A 291 10.50 -2.98 3.29
C ARG A 291 9.59 -4.17 3.00
N ASP A 292 8.80 -4.61 3.98
CA ASP A 292 7.84 -5.71 3.84
C ASP A 292 6.75 -5.42 2.78
N SER A 293 6.40 -4.14 2.61
CA SER A 293 5.49 -3.67 1.57
C SER A 293 6.11 -3.63 0.15
N GLY A 294 7.43 -3.84 0.03
CA GLY A 294 8.18 -3.70 -1.22
C GLY A 294 8.46 -2.25 -1.61
N GLY A 295 8.40 -1.32 -0.64
CA GLY A 295 8.75 0.08 -0.84
C GLY A 295 10.16 0.42 -0.34
N ALA A 296 10.42 1.72 -0.14
CA ALA A 296 11.74 2.20 0.25
C ALA A 296 11.66 3.43 1.17
N VAL A 297 12.71 3.60 1.97
CA VAL A 297 12.90 4.73 2.87
C VAL A 297 14.03 5.61 2.35
N GLN A 298 13.85 6.93 2.45
CA GLN A 298 14.92 7.90 2.29
C GLN A 298 14.87 8.88 3.45
N ALA A 299 15.89 8.84 4.30
CA ALA A 299 16.15 9.90 5.24
C ALA A 299 16.78 11.09 4.50
N GLY A 300 16.35 12.29 4.87
CA GLY A 300 16.95 13.54 4.39
C GLY A 300 18.38 13.62 4.89
N GLU A 301 19.30 13.97 3.99
CA GLU A 301 20.61 14.45 4.43
C GLU A 301 20.33 15.76 5.17
N LYS A 302 20.66 15.83 6.48
CA LYS A 302 20.74 17.11 7.18
C LYS A 302 21.66 17.97 6.31
N GLY A 303 21.11 19.02 5.70
CA GLY A 303 21.91 19.96 4.94
C GLY A 303 23.04 20.44 5.84
N GLU A 304 24.28 20.10 5.46
CA GLU A 304 25.47 20.84 5.90
C GLU A 304 25.40 22.26 5.36
#